data_AF-A0A2H0PGJ1-F1
#
_entry.id   AF-A0A2H0PGJ1-F1
#
_cell.length_a   1.000
_cell.length_b   1.000
_cell.length_c   1.000
_cell.angle_alpha   90.00
_cell.angle_beta   90.00
_cell.angle_gamma   90.00
#
_symmetry.space_group_name_H-M   'P 1'
#
loop_
_entity.id
_entity.type
_entity.pdbx_description
1 polymer ?
#
loop_
_entity_poly.entity_id
_entity_poly.type
_entity_poly.pdbx_seq_one_letter_code
_entity_poly.pdbx_strand_id
1 'polypeptide(L)'
;MQSYPIFCFNTVSLREFVEFWSKVYGSPPVEKLYAERIDKEQFDADDVRQLYRWKNGTNLSQDKQSSVERQFVAKLDVINALKQAYDAKIFDEHFGSATGAVWKIFLRHIISPNQFPIFDQHVFRAHYFLVNGIVREVEESLEVIPYSKQERAKEELYANSYVPFARGLMQGDVPLKKIDECLMMFGKFLKSEFSRALLPSAKI
;
A
#
# COMPACT_ATOMS: atom_id res chain seq x y z
N MET A 1 42.50 12.89 6.98
CA MET A 1 42.30 11.46 7.31
C MET A 1 41.19 10.97 6.39
N GLN A 2 41.43 9.91 5.62
CA GLN A 2 40.43 9.41 4.68
C GLN A 2 39.45 8.51 5.44
N SER A 3 38.17 8.83 5.40
CA SER A 3 37.09 8.06 6.02
C SER A 3 36.28 7.32 4.95
N TYR A 4 35.90 6.07 5.25
CA TYR A 4 35.06 5.25 4.38
C TYR A 4 33.70 5.00 5.06
N PRO A 5 32.58 5.12 4.34
CA PRO A 5 31.26 4.92 4.92
C PRO A 5 30.96 3.44 5.16
N ILE A 6 30.25 3.13 6.24
CA ILE A 6 29.62 1.83 6.50
C ILE A 6 28.17 2.08 6.92
N PHE A 7 27.25 1.20 6.53
CA PHE A 7 25.87 1.26 7.01
C PHE A 7 25.83 0.95 8.52
N CYS A 8 25.05 1.72 9.27
CA CYS A 8 24.84 1.52 10.70
C CYS A 8 23.34 1.56 11.03
N PHE A 9 23.00 0.94 12.15
CA PHE A 9 21.66 0.98 12.74
C PHE A 9 21.64 1.98 13.89
N ASN A 10 20.66 2.89 13.89
CA ASN A 10 20.43 3.85 14.96
C ASN A 10 18.94 3.83 15.37
N THR A 11 18.66 4.16 16.61
CA THR A 11 17.28 4.40 17.08
C THR A 11 16.94 5.87 16.85
N VAL A 12 15.76 6.14 16.29
CA VAL A 12 15.29 7.48 15.94
C VAL A 12 13.83 7.66 16.36
N SER A 13 13.35 8.90 16.37
CA SER A 13 11.92 9.18 16.55
C SER A 13 11.09 8.66 15.36
N LEU A 14 9.78 8.48 15.57
CA LEU A 14 8.86 8.11 14.49
C LEU A 14 8.89 9.12 13.32
N ARG A 15 8.99 10.42 13.62
CA ARG A 15 9.05 11.47 12.60
C ARG A 15 10.31 11.31 11.73
N GLU A 16 11.47 11.16 12.35
CA GLU A 16 12.74 10.94 11.62
C GLU A 16 12.71 9.64 10.82
N PHE A 17 12.09 8.57 11.35
CA PHE A 17 11.89 7.33 10.62
C PHE A 17 11.05 7.53 9.35
N VAL A 18 9.90 8.20 9.46
CA VAL A 18 9.02 8.46 8.31
C VAL A 18 9.71 9.36 7.28
N GLU A 19 10.32 10.45 7.72
CA GLU A 19 11.02 11.40 6.84
C GLU A 19 12.18 10.75 6.09
N PHE A 20 12.96 9.90 6.76
CA PHE A 20 14.06 9.18 6.13
C PHE A 20 13.55 8.23 5.04
N TRP A 21 12.62 7.32 5.39
CA TRP A 21 12.19 6.29 4.46
C TRP A 21 11.31 6.83 3.32
N SER A 22 10.48 7.84 3.58
CA SER A 22 9.70 8.48 2.52
C SER A 22 10.61 9.22 1.53
N LYS A 23 11.72 9.81 1.99
CA LYS A 23 12.70 10.45 1.10
C LYS A 23 13.38 9.43 0.18
N VAL A 24 13.64 8.21 0.66
CA VAL A 24 14.25 7.13 -0.14
C VAL A 24 13.32 6.64 -1.26
N TYR A 25 12.00 6.82 -1.12
CA TYR A 25 11.03 6.52 -2.19
C TYR A 25 11.37 7.31 -3.46
N GLY A 26 11.86 8.54 -3.29
CA GLY A 26 12.15 9.46 -4.38
C GLY A 26 10.88 9.90 -5.10
N SER A 27 10.99 10.15 -6.40
CA SER A 27 9.85 10.45 -7.27
C SER A 27 10.04 9.69 -8.58
N PRO A 28 9.79 8.37 -8.59
CA PRO A 28 9.99 7.56 -9.79
C PRO A 28 9.13 8.13 -10.94
N PRO A 29 9.54 8.03 -12.22
CA PRO A 29 8.78 8.62 -13.33
C PRO A 29 7.30 8.19 -13.37
N VAL A 30 7.01 6.97 -12.89
CA VAL A 30 5.64 6.45 -12.80
C VAL A 30 4.76 7.22 -11.81
N GLU A 31 5.34 7.89 -10.80
CA GLU A 31 4.60 8.62 -9.75
C GLU A 31 3.70 9.72 -10.30
N LYS A 32 4.05 10.30 -11.45
CA LYS A 32 3.20 11.26 -12.16
C LYS A 32 1.82 10.69 -12.48
N LEU A 33 1.74 9.39 -12.79
CA LEU A 33 0.46 8.73 -13.04
C LEU A 33 -0.48 8.78 -11.83
N TYR A 34 0.07 8.76 -10.61
CA TYR A 34 -0.70 8.87 -9.38
C TYR A 34 -0.97 10.33 -9.02
N ALA A 35 0.08 11.15 -8.92
CA ALA A 35 0.00 12.52 -8.42
C ALA A 35 -0.89 13.43 -9.29
N GLU A 36 -0.93 13.25 -10.61
CA GLU A 36 -1.75 14.05 -11.51
C GLU A 36 -3.26 13.72 -11.44
N ARG A 37 -3.63 12.64 -10.74
CA ARG A 37 -4.97 12.05 -10.83
C ARG A 37 -5.65 11.86 -9.50
N ILE A 38 -4.92 11.44 -8.47
CA ILE A 38 -5.52 10.98 -7.20
C ILE A 38 -6.47 12.01 -6.57
N ASP A 39 -6.12 13.29 -6.66
CA ASP A 39 -6.87 14.41 -6.06
C ASP A 39 -7.99 14.97 -6.94
N LYS A 40 -8.19 14.43 -8.16
CA LYS A 40 -9.32 14.84 -9.00
C LYS A 40 -10.63 14.51 -8.30
N GLU A 41 -11.56 15.45 -8.30
CA GLU A 41 -12.90 15.27 -7.70
C GLU A 41 -13.71 14.18 -8.41
N GLN A 42 -13.59 14.13 -9.73
CA GLN A 42 -14.17 13.10 -10.58
C GLN A 42 -13.10 12.48 -11.46
N PHE A 43 -13.15 11.16 -11.56
CA PHE A 43 -12.32 10.39 -12.47
C PHE A 43 -13.05 10.18 -13.80
N ASP A 44 -12.28 10.20 -14.87
CA ASP A 44 -12.66 9.55 -16.12
C ASP A 44 -12.13 8.10 -16.17
N ALA A 45 -12.39 7.40 -17.27
CA ALA A 45 -11.92 6.04 -17.45
C ALA A 45 -10.39 5.94 -17.58
N ASP A 46 -9.70 6.93 -18.17
CA ASP A 46 -8.23 6.94 -18.22
C ASP A 46 -7.65 7.10 -16.82
N ASP A 47 -8.25 7.94 -15.98
CA ASP A 47 -7.76 8.19 -14.62
C ASP A 47 -7.64 6.89 -13.82
N VAL A 48 -8.72 6.10 -13.82
CA VAL A 48 -8.75 4.78 -13.15
C VAL A 48 -7.69 3.85 -13.74
N ARG A 49 -7.57 3.78 -15.07
CA ARG A 49 -6.57 2.93 -15.74
C ARG A 49 -5.14 3.29 -15.36
N GLN A 50 -4.80 4.58 -15.38
CA GLN A 50 -3.44 5.03 -15.07
C GLN A 50 -3.11 4.84 -13.59
N LEU A 51 -4.09 5.02 -12.68
CA LEU A 51 -3.91 4.71 -11.25
C LEU A 51 -3.62 3.21 -11.03
N TYR A 52 -4.33 2.32 -11.71
CA TYR A 52 -4.05 0.88 -11.62
C TYR A 52 -2.73 0.48 -12.29
N ARG A 53 -2.34 1.15 -13.38
CA ARG A 53 -1.01 1.00 -13.99
C ARG A 53 0.09 1.43 -13.03
N TRP A 54 -0.09 2.57 -12.35
CA TRP A 54 0.81 3.02 -11.29
C TRP A 54 0.94 1.98 -10.18
N LYS A 55 -0.19 1.46 -9.66
CA LYS A 55 -0.17 0.46 -8.58
C LYS A 55 0.57 -0.82 -8.96
N ASN A 56 0.47 -1.24 -10.22
CA ASN A 56 1.17 -2.40 -10.74
C ASN A 56 2.68 -2.15 -10.93
N GLY A 57 3.11 -0.88 -11.02
CA GLY A 57 4.50 -0.46 -11.18
C GLY A 57 5.05 -0.57 -12.60
N THR A 58 4.38 -1.32 -13.46
CA THR A 58 4.66 -1.47 -14.90
C THR A 58 3.35 -1.52 -15.69
N ASN A 59 3.44 -1.62 -17.01
CA ASN A 59 2.25 -1.82 -17.85
C ASN A 59 1.47 -3.06 -17.41
N LEU A 60 0.14 -2.96 -17.41
CA LEU A 60 -0.74 -4.08 -17.13
C LEU A 60 -0.61 -5.11 -18.25
N SER A 61 -0.64 -6.41 -17.89
CA SER A 61 -0.91 -7.46 -18.86
C SER A 61 -2.33 -7.33 -19.40
N GLN A 62 -2.62 -7.94 -20.54
CA GLN A 62 -3.96 -7.91 -21.14
C GLN A 62 -5.06 -8.41 -20.18
N ASP A 63 -4.78 -9.48 -19.42
CA ASP A 63 -5.71 -10.02 -18.43
C ASP A 63 -5.96 -9.05 -17.27
N LYS A 64 -4.90 -8.40 -16.76
CA LYS A 64 -5.02 -7.39 -15.71
C LYS A 64 -5.78 -6.17 -16.19
N GLN A 65 -5.51 -5.70 -17.41
CA GLN A 65 -6.26 -4.61 -18.03
C GLN A 65 -7.74 -4.97 -18.13
N SER A 66 -8.05 -6.14 -18.70
CA SER A 66 -9.44 -6.60 -18.86
C SER A 66 -10.17 -6.74 -17.53
N SER A 67 -9.46 -7.17 -16.49
CA SER A 67 -9.97 -7.19 -15.11
C SER A 67 -10.31 -5.80 -14.60
N VAL A 68 -9.43 -4.81 -14.80
CA VAL A 68 -9.68 -3.40 -14.41
C VAL A 68 -10.89 -2.82 -15.13
N GLU A 69 -10.97 -3.04 -16.45
CA GLU A 69 -12.08 -2.55 -17.25
C GLU A 69 -13.42 -3.07 -16.70
N ARG A 70 -13.51 -4.39 -16.54
CA ARG A 70 -14.74 -5.07 -16.13
C ARG A 70 -15.14 -4.77 -14.68
N GLN A 71 -14.18 -4.68 -13.77
CA GLN A 71 -14.46 -4.63 -12.34
C GLN A 71 -14.58 -3.20 -11.80
N PHE A 72 -13.85 -2.25 -12.39
CA PHE A 72 -13.72 -0.89 -11.87
C PHE A 72 -14.19 0.16 -12.87
N VAL A 73 -13.63 0.19 -14.09
CA VAL A 73 -13.97 1.22 -15.10
C VAL A 73 -15.44 1.14 -15.50
N ALA A 74 -16.00 -0.06 -15.64
CA ALA A 74 -17.42 -0.26 -15.93
C ALA A 74 -18.38 0.28 -14.84
N LYS A 75 -17.85 0.67 -13.67
CA LYS A 75 -18.61 1.21 -12.53
C LYS A 75 -18.12 2.62 -12.14
N LEU A 76 -17.59 3.38 -13.11
CA LEU A 76 -17.01 4.70 -12.90
C LEU A 76 -17.96 5.66 -12.17
N ASP A 77 -19.25 5.64 -12.51
CA ASP A 77 -20.26 6.49 -11.87
C ASP A 77 -20.35 6.22 -10.36
N VAL A 78 -20.24 4.95 -9.95
CA VAL A 78 -20.24 4.55 -8.53
C VAL A 78 -18.95 5.01 -7.85
N ILE A 79 -17.80 4.89 -8.53
CA ILE A 79 -16.51 5.38 -8.00
C ILE A 79 -16.60 6.88 -7.74
N ASN A 80 -17.12 7.65 -8.69
CA ASN A 80 -17.25 9.11 -8.56
C ASN A 80 -18.26 9.51 -7.49
N ALA A 81 -19.38 8.80 -7.35
CA ALA A 81 -20.32 9.01 -6.25
C ALA A 81 -19.65 8.77 -4.88
N LEU A 82 -18.88 7.68 -4.75
CA LEU A 82 -18.15 7.36 -3.52
C LEU A 82 -17.00 8.33 -3.22
N LYS A 83 -16.39 8.96 -4.23
CA LYS A 83 -15.37 10.02 -4.01
C LYS A 83 -15.96 11.26 -3.36
N GLN A 84 -17.20 11.60 -3.71
CA GLN A 84 -17.91 12.73 -3.11
C GLN A 84 -18.34 12.44 -1.67
N ALA A 85 -18.86 11.23 -1.43
CA ALA A 85 -19.28 10.79 -0.11
C ALA A 85 -19.05 9.27 0.03
N TYR A 86 -18.02 8.89 0.77
CA TYR A 86 -17.70 7.48 0.95
C TYR A 86 -18.77 6.76 1.78
N ASP A 87 -19.31 5.68 1.23
CA ASP A 87 -20.22 4.76 1.92
C ASP A 87 -19.71 3.32 1.78
N ALA A 88 -19.45 2.67 2.92
CA ALA A 88 -18.90 1.33 2.94
C ALA A 88 -19.89 0.27 2.40
N LYS A 89 -21.19 0.47 2.61
CA LYS A 89 -22.22 -0.47 2.15
C LYS A 89 -22.35 -0.41 0.63
N ILE A 90 -22.41 0.79 0.05
CA ILE A 90 -22.41 0.97 -1.41
C ILE A 90 -21.11 0.42 -2.01
N PHE A 91 -19.97 0.65 -1.37
CA PHE A 91 -18.71 0.07 -1.82
C PHE A 91 -18.77 -1.47 -1.85
N ASP A 92 -19.24 -2.11 -0.78
CA ASP A 92 -19.29 -3.57 -0.67
C ASP A 92 -20.34 -4.18 -1.62
N GLU A 93 -21.49 -3.51 -1.82
CA GLU A 93 -22.51 -3.91 -2.78
C GLU A 93 -21.97 -3.96 -4.22
N HIS A 94 -21.17 -2.97 -4.62
CA HIS A 94 -20.66 -2.87 -5.99
C HIS A 94 -19.31 -3.55 -6.20
N PHE A 95 -18.44 -3.59 -5.20
CA PHE A 95 -17.05 -4.05 -5.33
C PHE A 95 -16.71 -5.20 -4.39
N GLY A 96 -17.60 -5.64 -3.49
CA GLY A 96 -17.33 -6.72 -2.53
C GLY A 96 -16.92 -8.04 -3.19
N SER A 97 -17.47 -8.34 -4.36
CA SER A 97 -17.15 -9.52 -5.17
C SER A 97 -15.98 -9.32 -6.15
N ALA A 98 -15.36 -8.13 -6.19
CA ALA A 98 -14.20 -7.89 -7.03
C ALA A 98 -13.02 -8.77 -6.58
N THR A 99 -12.31 -9.34 -7.55
CA THR A 99 -11.20 -10.26 -7.32
C THR A 99 -9.92 -9.50 -7.02
N GLY A 100 -9.11 -10.00 -6.09
CA GLY A 100 -7.84 -9.39 -5.73
C GLY A 100 -8.02 -8.35 -4.63
N ALA A 101 -7.85 -8.78 -3.38
CA ALA A 101 -7.94 -7.98 -2.18
C ALA A 101 -7.07 -6.73 -2.26
N VAL A 102 -5.81 -6.86 -2.71
CA VAL A 102 -4.89 -5.73 -2.88
C VAL A 102 -5.44 -4.69 -3.87
N TRP A 103 -6.06 -5.14 -4.97
CA TRP A 103 -6.62 -4.24 -5.99
C TRP A 103 -7.90 -3.55 -5.51
N LYS A 104 -8.71 -4.26 -4.71
CA LYS A 104 -9.91 -3.71 -4.08
C LYS A 104 -9.58 -2.75 -2.94
N ILE A 105 -8.58 -3.06 -2.13
CA ILE A 105 -8.06 -2.14 -1.10
C ILE A 105 -7.51 -0.88 -1.78
N PHE A 106 -6.78 -1.04 -2.89
CA PHE A 106 -6.32 0.10 -3.65
C PHE A 106 -7.48 0.94 -4.21
N LEU A 107 -8.62 0.34 -4.60
CA LEU A 107 -9.82 1.09 -4.96
C LEU A 107 -10.32 1.99 -3.80
N ARG A 108 -10.35 1.46 -2.57
CA ARG A 108 -10.73 2.26 -1.38
C ARG A 108 -9.78 3.45 -1.22
N HIS A 109 -8.48 3.22 -1.41
CA HIS A 109 -7.48 4.28 -1.38
C HIS A 109 -7.71 5.35 -2.45
N ILE A 110 -7.94 5.00 -3.72
CA ILE A 110 -8.16 6.03 -4.76
C ILE A 110 -9.46 6.82 -4.59
N ILE A 111 -10.45 6.22 -3.92
CA ILE A 111 -11.72 6.89 -3.59
C ILE A 111 -11.52 7.87 -2.44
N SER A 112 -10.81 7.49 -1.38
CA SER A 112 -10.57 8.34 -0.20
C SER A 112 -9.12 8.19 0.31
N PRO A 113 -8.15 8.84 -0.37
CA PRO A 113 -6.71 8.60 -0.16
C PRO A 113 -6.20 9.01 1.23
N ASN A 114 -6.92 9.90 1.91
CA ASN A 114 -6.59 10.33 3.28
C ASN A 114 -7.20 9.44 4.36
N GLN A 115 -8.10 8.51 4.01
CA GLN A 115 -8.79 7.62 4.95
C GLN A 115 -8.26 6.19 4.93
N PHE A 116 -7.88 5.72 3.74
CA PHE A 116 -7.50 4.34 3.47
C PHE A 116 -6.03 4.29 3.03
N PRO A 117 -5.10 3.78 3.87
CA PRO A 117 -3.70 3.62 3.50
C PRO A 117 -3.53 2.60 2.36
N ILE A 118 -2.46 2.74 1.59
CA ILE A 118 -2.08 1.77 0.56
C ILE A 118 -1.64 0.47 1.24
N PHE A 119 -1.97 -0.66 0.62
CA PHE A 119 -1.57 -1.98 1.11
C PHE A 119 -1.03 -2.85 -0.03
N ASP A 120 0.13 -3.47 0.22
CA ASP A 120 0.69 -4.56 -0.58
C ASP A 120 1.70 -5.36 0.27
N GLN A 121 2.39 -6.31 -0.35
CA GLN A 121 3.38 -7.17 0.32
C GLN A 121 4.48 -6.39 1.05
N HIS A 122 4.92 -5.23 0.54
CA HIS A 122 6.03 -4.47 1.12
C HIS A 122 5.56 -3.76 2.37
N VAL A 123 4.43 -3.09 2.25
CA VAL A 123 3.78 -2.42 3.37
C VAL A 123 3.39 -3.41 4.47
N PHE A 124 2.87 -4.59 4.09
CA PHE A 124 2.59 -5.67 5.03
C PHE A 124 3.85 -6.08 5.80
N ARG A 125 4.96 -6.32 5.09
CA ARG A 125 6.23 -6.71 5.71
C ARG A 125 6.74 -5.66 6.70
N ALA A 126 6.66 -4.39 6.34
CA ALA A 126 7.03 -3.28 7.22
C ALA A 126 6.16 -3.25 8.48
N HIS A 127 4.84 -3.33 8.33
CA HIS A 127 3.89 -3.41 9.43
C HIS A 127 4.21 -4.60 10.35
N TYR A 128 4.33 -5.80 9.79
CA TYR A 128 4.56 -7.01 10.58
C TYR A 128 5.88 -6.94 11.36
N PHE A 129 6.94 -6.43 10.74
CA PHE A 129 8.23 -6.23 11.39
C PHE A 129 8.16 -5.18 12.51
N LEU A 130 7.51 -4.03 12.28
CA LEU A 130 7.42 -2.97 13.29
C LEU A 130 6.59 -3.40 14.51
N VAL A 131 5.64 -4.32 14.34
CA VAL A 131 4.82 -4.84 15.43
C VAL A 131 5.47 -6.04 16.13
N ASN A 132 6.12 -6.94 15.39
CA ASN A 132 6.55 -8.25 15.91
C ASN A 132 8.07 -8.48 15.90
N GLY A 133 8.85 -7.61 15.27
CA GLY A 133 10.30 -7.76 15.09
C GLY A 133 10.72 -8.87 14.13
N ILE A 134 9.79 -9.38 13.32
CA ILE A 134 9.98 -10.53 12.42
C ILE A 134 9.70 -10.09 10.98
N VAL A 135 10.52 -10.56 10.04
CA VAL A 135 10.25 -10.36 8.61
C VAL A 135 9.32 -11.49 8.16
N ARG A 136 8.19 -11.14 7.55
CA ARG A 136 7.19 -12.12 7.08
C ARG A 136 6.46 -11.59 5.85
N GLU A 137 6.15 -12.46 4.90
CA GLU A 137 5.27 -12.14 3.78
C GLU A 137 3.78 -12.40 4.12
N VAL A 138 2.87 -11.74 3.41
CA VAL A 138 1.44 -11.85 3.71
C VAL A 138 0.92 -13.26 3.47
N GLU A 139 1.41 -13.94 2.43
CA GLU A 139 1.06 -15.32 2.10
C GLU A 139 1.40 -16.29 3.23
N GLU A 140 2.58 -16.16 3.85
CA GLU A 140 3.01 -16.99 5.00
C GLU A 140 2.10 -16.82 6.21
N SER A 141 1.47 -15.65 6.36
CA SER A 141 0.53 -15.37 7.45
C SER A 141 -0.85 -16.02 7.20
N LEU A 142 -1.09 -16.50 5.98
CA LEU A 142 -2.37 -17.03 5.53
C LEU A 142 -2.29 -18.52 5.16
N GLU A 143 -1.16 -19.19 5.36
CA GLU A 143 -0.96 -20.61 4.99
C GLU A 143 -1.99 -21.54 5.64
N VAL A 144 -2.40 -21.24 6.88
CA VAL A 144 -3.41 -22.03 7.61
C VAL A 144 -4.85 -21.72 7.17
N ILE A 145 -5.04 -20.69 6.34
CA ILE A 145 -6.35 -20.26 5.84
C ILE A 145 -6.62 -20.95 4.49
N PRO A 146 -7.80 -21.59 4.31
CA PRO A 146 -8.17 -22.18 3.03
C PRO A 146 -8.04 -21.18 1.88
N TYR A 147 -7.47 -21.60 0.75
CA TYR A 147 -7.20 -20.72 -0.40
C TYR A 147 -8.41 -19.86 -0.82
N SER A 148 -9.62 -20.46 -0.85
CA SER A 148 -10.87 -19.75 -1.18
C SER A 148 -11.25 -18.62 -0.22
N LYS A 149 -10.62 -18.54 0.96
CA LYS A 149 -10.85 -17.52 1.99
C LYS A 149 -9.67 -16.54 2.13
N GLN A 150 -8.55 -16.76 1.44
CA GLN A 150 -7.35 -15.95 1.63
C GLN A 150 -7.54 -14.48 1.22
N GLU A 151 -8.27 -14.21 0.14
CA GLU A 151 -8.54 -12.82 -0.28
C GLU A 151 -9.35 -12.05 0.77
N ARG A 152 -10.39 -12.68 1.32
CA ARG A 152 -11.15 -12.12 2.43
C ARG A 152 -10.28 -11.93 3.68
N ALA A 153 -9.43 -12.89 4.00
CA ALA A 153 -8.51 -12.78 5.12
C ALA A 153 -7.50 -11.62 4.95
N LYS A 154 -7.04 -11.33 3.73
CA LYS A 154 -6.22 -10.14 3.43
C LYS A 154 -6.98 -8.84 3.72
N GLU A 155 -8.27 -8.78 3.35
CA GLU A 155 -9.11 -7.61 3.63
C GLU A 155 -9.39 -7.43 5.12
N GLU A 156 -9.64 -8.51 5.85
CA GLU A 156 -9.82 -8.48 7.30
C GLU A 156 -8.53 -8.08 8.01
N LEU A 157 -7.37 -8.59 7.58
CA LEU A 157 -6.07 -8.18 8.08
C LEU A 157 -5.82 -6.69 7.81
N TYR A 158 -6.14 -6.22 6.61
CA TYR A 158 -6.05 -4.82 6.25
C TYR A 158 -6.91 -3.95 7.18
N ALA A 159 -8.20 -4.26 7.29
CA ALA A 159 -9.15 -3.45 8.03
C ALA A 159 -8.92 -3.47 9.55
N ASN A 160 -8.63 -4.63 10.12
CA ASN A 160 -8.59 -4.83 11.57
C ASN A 160 -7.21 -4.63 12.18
N SER A 161 -6.14 -4.77 11.39
CA SER A 161 -4.77 -4.67 11.90
C SER A 161 -4.00 -3.53 11.23
N TYR A 162 -3.94 -3.50 9.91
CA TYR A 162 -3.09 -2.54 9.20
C TYR A 162 -3.64 -1.10 9.24
N VAL A 163 -4.94 -0.88 9.02
CA VAL A 163 -5.53 0.46 9.04
C VAL A 163 -5.36 1.13 10.42
N PRO A 164 -5.67 0.48 11.56
CA PRO A 164 -5.40 1.04 12.88
C PRO A 164 -3.91 1.36 13.11
N PHE A 165 -3.01 0.45 12.69
CA PHE A 165 -1.58 0.66 12.77
C PHE A 165 -1.14 1.91 11.99
N ALA A 166 -1.49 2.01 10.71
CA ALA A 166 -1.11 3.13 9.85
C ALA A 166 -1.65 4.47 10.39
N ARG A 167 -2.88 4.49 10.92
CA ARG A 167 -3.45 5.67 11.59
C ARG A 167 -2.69 6.04 12.86
N GLY A 168 -2.20 5.06 13.62
CA GLY A 168 -1.33 5.31 14.78
C GLY A 168 -0.01 5.99 14.42
N LEU A 169 0.45 5.85 13.17
CA LEU A 169 1.63 6.54 12.65
C LEU A 169 1.35 7.97 12.17
N MET A 170 0.09 8.35 11.96
CA MET A 170 -0.33 9.70 11.56
C MET A 170 -0.25 10.69 12.73
N GLN A 171 0.95 10.86 13.29
CA GLN A 171 1.20 11.82 14.37
C GLN A 171 1.48 13.21 13.80
N GLY A 172 0.73 14.21 14.29
CA GLY A 172 0.88 15.60 13.88
C GLY A 172 0.39 15.84 12.45
N ASP A 173 1.24 16.47 11.64
CA ASP A 173 0.96 16.96 10.29
C ASP A 173 1.49 16.05 9.17
N VAL A 174 1.92 14.82 9.49
CA VAL A 174 2.48 13.89 8.50
C VAL A 174 1.37 13.33 7.60
N PRO A 175 1.38 13.59 6.28
CA PRO A 175 0.35 13.08 5.37
C PRO A 175 0.42 11.55 5.23
N LEU A 176 -0.74 10.91 5.04
CA LEU A 176 -0.83 9.46 4.90
C LEU A 176 0.04 8.91 3.76
N LYS A 177 0.11 9.64 2.64
CA LYS A 177 0.98 9.27 1.51
C LYS A 177 2.45 9.14 1.89
N LYS A 178 2.97 10.01 2.77
CA LYS A 178 4.36 9.91 3.25
C LYS A 178 4.56 8.64 4.10
N ILE A 179 3.56 8.25 4.89
CA ILE A 179 3.59 7.01 5.66
C ILE A 179 3.58 5.81 4.71
N ASP A 180 2.73 5.82 3.69
CA ASP A 180 2.69 4.75 2.68
C ASP A 180 4.05 4.61 1.95
N GLU A 181 4.67 5.72 1.54
CA GLU A 181 6.01 5.75 0.92
C GLU A 181 7.07 5.19 1.88
N CYS A 182 7.06 5.66 3.12
CA CYS A 182 7.95 5.19 4.17
C CYS A 182 7.84 3.67 4.36
N LEU A 183 6.64 3.15 4.60
CA LEU A 183 6.41 1.72 4.84
C LEU A 183 6.75 0.89 3.61
N MET A 184 6.46 1.39 2.40
CA MET A 184 6.85 0.70 1.17
C MET A 184 8.37 0.55 1.07
N MET A 185 9.12 1.63 1.30
CA MET A 185 10.58 1.60 1.16
C MET A 185 11.26 0.82 2.28
N PHE A 186 10.79 0.97 3.51
CA PHE A 186 11.29 0.17 4.62
C PHE A 186 11.01 -1.32 4.40
N GLY A 187 9.80 -1.67 3.95
CA GLY A 187 9.44 -3.03 3.59
C GLY A 187 10.33 -3.62 2.50
N LYS A 188 10.67 -2.84 1.46
CA LYS A 188 11.64 -3.26 0.43
C LYS A 188 13.02 -3.50 1.04
N PHE A 189 13.50 -2.57 1.88
CA PHE A 189 14.78 -2.71 2.56
C PHE A 189 14.85 -3.97 3.41
N LEU A 190 13.79 -4.33 4.15
CA LEU A 190 13.76 -5.52 5.01
C LEU A 190 14.07 -6.83 4.26
N LYS A 191 13.77 -6.90 2.96
CA LYS A 191 14.06 -8.06 2.09
C LYS A 191 15.45 -8.02 1.44
N SER A 192 16.19 -6.92 1.58
CA SER A 192 17.53 -6.77 1.00
C SER A 192 18.60 -7.50 1.83
N GLU A 193 19.72 -7.82 1.19
CA GLU A 193 20.90 -8.38 1.88
C GLU A 193 21.45 -7.44 2.95
N PHE A 194 21.33 -6.12 2.74
CA PHE A 194 21.76 -5.10 3.73
C PHE A 194 20.98 -5.19 5.03
N SER A 195 19.67 -5.47 4.94
CA SER A 195 18.84 -5.70 6.14
C SER A 195 19.35 -6.90 6.94
N ARG A 196 19.69 -8.01 6.28
CA ARG A 196 20.21 -9.21 6.98
C ARG A 196 21.51 -8.94 7.72
N ALA A 197 22.39 -8.12 7.12
CA ALA A 197 23.65 -7.73 7.74
C ALA A 197 23.46 -6.78 8.95
N LEU A 198 22.45 -5.91 8.91
CA LEU A 198 22.19 -4.90 9.94
C LEU A 198 21.25 -5.39 11.06
N LEU A 199 20.39 -6.35 10.76
CA LEU A 199 19.38 -6.91 11.66
C LEU A 199 19.56 -8.44 11.80
N PRO A 200 20.73 -8.94 12.24
CA PRO A 200 21.02 -10.38 12.25
C PRO A 200 20.14 -11.18 13.21
N SER A 201 19.46 -10.52 14.16
CA SER A 201 18.50 -11.14 15.07
C SER A 201 17.05 -11.11 14.56
N ALA A 202 16.77 -10.47 13.43
CA ALA A 202 15.46 -10.57 12.79
C ALA A 202 15.30 -12.01 12.30
N LYS A 203 14.31 -12.73 12.86
CA LYS A 203 13.94 -14.04 12.32
C LYS A 203 13.34 -13.81 10.94
N ILE A 204 14.02 -14.33 9.91
CA ILE A 204 13.56 -14.40 8.52
C ILE A 204 12.99 -15.80 8.32
#